data_AF-A0A8C9FL62-F1
#
_entry.id   AF-A0A8C9FL62-F1
#
_cell.length_a   1.000
_cell.length_b   1.000
_cell.length_c   1.000
_cell.angle_alpha   90.00
_cell.angle_beta   90.00
_cell.angle_gamma   90.00
#
_symmetry.space_group_name_H-M   'P 1'
#
loop_
_entity.id
_entity.type
_entity.pdbx_description
1 polymer ?
#
loop_
_entity_poly.entity_id
_entity_poly.type
_entity_poly.pdbx_seq_one_letter_code
_entity_poly.pdbx_strand_id
1 'polypeptide(L)'
;MELQLTPFTVLLRSVLDQLQEKDSARIFAQPVNLKEVPDYLDHIKHPMDFSTMRKRLDAQGYKNLSEFEEDFNLIIDNCMKYNAKDTIFYRAAVRLRDQGGVNQVLEVLKKKVQH
;
A
#
# COMPACT_ATOMS: atom_id res chain seq x y z
N MET A 1 10.04 -25.36 8.00
CA MET A 1 8.57 -25.47 7.87
C MET A 1 8.17 -24.54 6.74
N GLU A 2 7.78 -25.06 5.58
CA GLU A 2 7.27 -24.21 4.49
C GLU A 2 5.93 -23.63 4.94
N LEU A 3 5.84 -22.30 5.05
CA LEU A 3 4.57 -21.63 5.28
C LEU A 3 3.73 -21.77 4.01
N GLN A 4 2.74 -22.66 4.03
CA GLN A 4 1.75 -22.73 2.96
C GLN A 4 0.87 -21.47 3.02
N LEU A 5 0.74 -20.80 1.88
CA LEU A 5 -0.06 -19.59 1.75
C LEU A 5 -1.52 -19.96 1.54
N THR A 6 -2.41 -19.22 2.20
CA THR A 6 -3.84 -19.37 1.93
C THR A 6 -4.19 -18.77 0.55
N PRO A 7 -5.27 -19.23 -0.11
CA PRO A 7 -5.76 -18.60 -1.34
C PRO A 7 -6.02 -17.09 -1.18
N PHE A 8 -6.49 -16.67 -0.01
CA PHE A 8 -6.68 -15.25 0.31
C PHE A 8 -5.35 -14.49 0.35
N THR A 9 -4.33 -15.06 0.98
CA THR A 9 -2.98 -14.47 1.00
C THR A 9 -2.40 -14.33 -0.42
N VAL A 10 -2.57 -15.35 -1.27
CA VAL A 10 -2.14 -15.30 -2.69
C VAL A 10 -2.86 -14.18 -3.44
N LEU A 11 -4.17 -14.02 -3.22
CA LEU A 11 -4.95 -12.93 -3.80
C LEU A 11 -4.39 -11.56 -3.40
N LEU A 12 -4.19 -11.34 -2.10
CA LEU A 12 -3.64 -10.08 -1.59
C LEU A 12 -2.22 -9.83 -2.12
N ARG A 13 -1.40 -10.86 -2.33
CA ARG A 13 -0.07 -10.67 -2.95
C ARG A 13 -0.21 -10.08 -4.34
N SER A 14 -1.09 -10.65 -5.16
CA SER A 14 -1.34 -10.16 -6.51
C SER A 14 -1.90 -8.74 -6.52
N VAL A 15 -2.74 -8.38 -5.54
CA VAL A 15 -3.19 -6.99 -5.36
C VAL A 15 -2.01 -6.08 -5.04
N LEU A 16 -1.21 -6.43 -4.04
CA LEU A 16 -0.09 -5.62 -3.59
C LEU A 16 0.96 -5.42 -4.69
N ASP A 17 1.25 -6.45 -5.49
CA ASP A 17 2.15 -6.36 -6.65
C ASP A 17 1.64 -5.33 -7.66
N GLN A 18 0.34 -5.38 -8.00
CA GLN A 18 -0.29 -4.43 -8.92
C GLN A 18 -0.28 -2.99 -8.37
N LEU A 19 -0.45 -2.80 -7.07
CA LEU A 19 -0.35 -1.48 -6.44
C LEU A 19 1.08 -0.93 -6.53
N GLN A 20 2.08 -1.78 -6.29
CA GLN A 20 3.49 -1.40 -6.40
C GLN A 20 3.88 -1.03 -7.85
N GLU A 21 3.31 -1.69 -8.86
CA GLU A 21 3.52 -1.32 -10.26
C GLU A 21 3.01 0.08 -10.60
N LYS A 22 1.98 0.58 -9.89
CA LYS A 22 1.48 1.97 -10.07
C LYS A 22 2.41 3.00 -9.43
N ASP A 23 3.19 2.62 -8.43
CA ASP A 23 4.25 3.44 -7.83
C ASP A 23 5.58 3.27 -8.57
N SER A 24 5.62 3.69 -9.84
CA SER A 24 6.79 3.54 -10.71
C SER A 24 8.04 4.24 -10.18
N ALA A 25 7.88 5.30 -9.38
CA ALA A 25 8.97 6.05 -8.76
C ALA A 25 9.44 5.43 -7.44
N ARG A 26 8.78 4.38 -6.95
CA ARG A 26 9.09 3.66 -5.70
C ARG A 26 9.06 4.57 -4.47
N ILE A 27 8.21 5.59 -4.48
CA ILE A 27 8.08 6.57 -3.39
C ILE A 27 7.56 5.89 -2.12
N PHE A 28 6.67 4.92 -2.27
CA PHE A 28 5.97 4.24 -1.17
C PHE A 28 6.52 2.83 -0.91
N ALA A 29 7.62 2.47 -1.57
CA ALA A 29 8.15 1.12 -1.57
C ALA A 29 8.80 0.71 -0.24
N GLN A 30 9.26 1.67 0.56
CA GLN A 30 9.97 1.47 1.84
C GLN A 30 9.49 2.50 2.87
N PRO A 31 9.74 2.26 4.18
CA PRO A 31 9.41 3.24 5.21
C PRO A 31 10.12 4.57 4.97
N VAL A 32 9.48 5.68 5.36
CA VAL A 32 10.12 7.00 5.37
C VAL A 32 11.37 6.96 6.26
N ASN A 33 12.49 7.45 5.74
CA ASN A 33 13.75 7.47 6.49
C ASN A 33 13.73 8.60 7.53
N LEU A 34 13.50 8.25 8.80
CA LEU A 34 13.45 9.22 9.91
C LEU A 34 14.79 9.93 10.19
N LYS A 35 15.91 9.42 9.67
CA LYS A 35 17.19 10.16 9.75
C LYS A 35 17.21 11.34 8.78
N GLU A 36 16.54 11.19 7.64
CA GLU A 36 16.40 12.25 6.62
C GLU A 36 15.20 13.16 6.91
N VAL A 37 14.16 12.63 7.56
CA VAL A 37 12.92 13.34 7.89
C VAL A 37 12.60 13.20 9.39
N PRO A 38 13.32 13.92 10.28
CA PRO A 38 13.24 13.69 11.73
C PRO A 38 11.91 14.07 12.37
N ASP A 39 11.18 15.01 11.78
CA ASP A 39 9.88 15.51 12.28
C ASP A 39 8.68 14.68 11.80
N TYR A 40 8.90 13.67 10.96
CA TYR A 40 7.81 12.91 10.33
C TYR A 40 6.83 12.33 11.35
N LEU A 41 7.34 11.81 12.47
CA LEU A 41 6.52 11.19 13.52
C LEU A 41 5.80 12.20 14.42
N ASP A 42 6.16 13.48 14.39
CA ASP A 42 5.42 14.53 15.08
C ASP A 42 4.06 14.78 14.39
N HIS A 43 4.01 14.51 13.08
CA HIS A 43 2.82 14.68 12.24
C HIS A 43 2.09 13.36 11.96
N ILE A 44 2.82 12.26 11.81
CA ILE A 44 2.30 10.97 11.34
C ILE A 44 2.38 9.91 12.44
N LYS A 45 1.20 9.49 12.92
CA LYS A 45 1.06 8.54 14.05
C LYS A 45 1.29 7.08 13.65
N HIS A 46 0.88 6.71 12.44
CA HIS A 46 0.92 5.32 11.97
C HIS A 46 1.58 5.28 10.58
N PRO A 47 2.93 5.35 10.49
CA PRO A 47 3.63 5.19 9.23
C PRO A 47 3.29 3.86 8.56
N MET A 48 3.16 3.88 7.24
CA MET A 48 2.92 2.68 6.44
C MET A 48 3.62 2.81 5.08
N ASP A 49 3.98 1.66 4.51
CA ASP A 49 4.64 1.52 3.21
C ASP A 49 4.42 0.11 2.67
N PHE A 50 4.70 -0.11 1.38
CA PHE A 50 4.44 -1.40 0.75
C PHE A 50 5.29 -2.55 1.29
N SER A 51 6.51 -2.29 1.78
CA SER A 51 7.34 -3.34 2.39
C SER A 51 6.81 -3.76 3.76
N THR A 52 6.27 -2.83 4.54
CA THR A 52 5.59 -3.12 5.81
C THR A 52 4.30 -3.90 5.55
N MET A 53 3.51 -3.48 4.56
CA MET A 53 2.33 -4.25 4.11
C MET A 53 2.73 -5.67 3.67
N ARG A 54 3.81 -5.82 2.90
CA ARG A 54 4.32 -7.12 2.44
C ARG A 54 4.68 -8.03 3.60
N LYS A 55 5.42 -7.52 4.59
CA LYS A 55 5.80 -8.29 5.78
C LYS A 55 4.57 -8.76 6.55
N ARG A 56 3.59 -7.88 6.77
CA ARG A 56 2.32 -8.24 7.43
C ARG A 56 1.57 -9.31 6.62
N LEU A 57 1.53 -9.16 5.30
CA LEU A 57 0.90 -10.12 4.39
C LEU A 57 1.55 -11.50 4.48
N ASP A 58 2.88 -11.56 4.40
CA ASP A 58 3.65 -12.81 4.40
C ASP A 58 3.56 -13.55 5.74
N ALA A 59 3.34 -12.80 6.82
CA ALA A 59 2.99 -13.33 8.14
C ALA A 59 1.50 -13.71 8.28
N GLN A 60 0.72 -13.67 7.18
CA GLN A 60 -0.74 -13.90 7.15
C GLN A 60 -1.53 -12.99 8.12
N GLY A 61 -1.05 -11.76 8.33
CA GLY A 61 -1.57 -10.81 9.31
C GLY A 61 -2.77 -9.96 8.85
N TYR A 62 -3.30 -10.20 7.66
CA TYR A 62 -4.56 -9.61 7.19
C TYR A 62 -5.67 -10.64 7.26
N LYS A 63 -6.70 -10.38 8.07
CA LYS A 63 -7.82 -11.32 8.27
C LYS A 63 -8.93 -11.13 7.25
N ASN A 64 -9.01 -9.94 6.67
CA ASN A 64 -10.02 -9.54 5.71
C ASN A 64 -9.45 -8.42 4.83
N LEU A 65 -10.21 -8.05 3.80
CA LEU A 65 -9.77 -7.04 2.84
C LEU A 65 -9.75 -5.62 3.42
N SER A 66 -10.63 -5.31 4.38
CA SER A 66 -10.68 -3.99 5.03
C SER A 66 -9.35 -3.67 5.70
N GLU A 67 -8.77 -4.63 6.43
CA GLU A 67 -7.47 -4.42 7.09
C GLU A 67 -6.34 -4.14 6.09
N PHE A 68 -6.38 -4.73 4.90
CA PHE A 68 -5.40 -4.46 3.84
C PHE A 68 -5.63 -3.09 3.20
N GLU A 69 -6.90 -2.72 2.97
CA GLU A 69 -7.28 -1.41 2.43
C GLU A 69 -6.95 -0.28 3.40
N GLU A 70 -7.12 -0.49 4.71
CA GLU A 70 -6.73 0.45 5.76
C GLU A 70 -5.23 0.78 5.71
N ASP A 71 -4.37 -0.24 5.62
CA ASP A 71 -2.91 -0.02 5.50
C ASP A 71 -2.54 0.68 4.18
N PHE A 72 -3.23 0.36 3.07
CA PHE A 72 -3.04 1.09 1.81
C PHE A 72 -3.45 2.56 1.94
N ASN A 73 -4.61 2.84 2.55
CA ASN A 73 -5.09 4.20 2.75
C ASN A 73 -4.16 4.99 3.69
N LEU A 74 -3.54 4.35 4.69
CA LEU A 74 -2.50 4.99 5.51
C LEU A 74 -1.32 5.48 4.66
N ILE A 75 -0.87 4.74 3.64
CA ILE A 75 0.20 5.21 2.74
C ILE A 75 -0.19 6.54 2.08
N ILE A 76 -1.41 6.59 1.54
CA ILE A 76 -1.94 7.75 0.82
C ILE A 76 -2.15 8.94 1.77
N ASP A 77 -2.90 8.72 2.84
CA ASP A 77 -3.32 9.76 3.77
C ASP A 77 -2.12 10.36 4.51
N ASN A 78 -1.15 9.53 4.91
CA ASN A 78 0.07 10.04 5.55
C ASN A 78 0.88 10.90 4.58
N CYS A 79 1.04 10.47 3.33
CA CYS A 79 1.76 11.24 2.32
C CYS A 79 1.07 12.58 2.05
N MET A 80 -0.24 12.57 1.87
CA MET A 80 -1.03 13.78 1.63
C MET A 80 -1.10 14.71 2.84
N LYS A 81 -1.03 14.16 4.06
CA LYS A 81 -1.00 14.95 5.30
C LYS A 81 0.34 15.63 5.52
N TYR A 82 1.45 14.93 5.28
CA TYR A 82 2.79 15.45 5.52
C TYR A 82 3.26 16.40 4.42
N ASN A 83 2.94 16.11 3.15
CA ASN A 83 3.45 16.87 2.01
C ASN A 83 2.46 17.94 1.52
N ALA A 84 2.97 19.09 1.07
CA ALA A 84 2.14 20.13 0.45
C ALA A 84 1.58 19.68 -0.92
N LYS A 85 0.42 20.22 -1.32
CA LYS A 85 -0.34 19.81 -2.52
C LYS A 85 0.42 19.95 -3.84
N ASP A 86 1.37 20.88 -3.89
CA ASP A 86 2.21 21.20 -5.05
C ASP A 86 3.51 20.37 -5.11
N THR A 87 3.74 19.49 -4.15
CA THR A 87 4.87 18.55 -4.18
C THR A 87 4.62 17.38 -5.13
N ILE A 88 5.70 16.77 -5.61
CA ILE A 88 5.62 15.52 -6.40
C ILE A 88 5.04 14.37 -5.57
N PHE A 89 5.29 14.35 -4.27
CA PHE A 89 4.84 13.30 -3.35
C PHE A 89 3.32 13.32 -3.19
N TYR A 90 2.74 14.49 -2.91
CA TYR A 90 1.29 14.63 -2.80
C TYR A 90 0.59 14.24 -4.11
N ARG A 91 1.09 14.70 -5.26
CA ARG A 91 0.54 14.32 -6.57
C ARG A 91 0.66 12.82 -6.84
N ALA A 92 1.77 12.20 -6.43
CA ALA A 92 1.94 10.75 -6.56
C ALA A 92 0.92 9.98 -5.70
N ALA A 93 0.67 10.41 -4.46
CA ALA A 93 -0.34 9.81 -3.59
C ALA A 93 -1.76 9.94 -4.19
N VAL A 94 -2.12 11.11 -4.70
CA VAL A 94 -3.41 11.31 -5.40
C VAL A 94 -3.53 10.38 -6.61
N ARG A 95 -2.51 10.31 -7.46
CA ARG A 95 -2.51 9.41 -8.62
C ARG A 95 -2.63 7.95 -8.20
N LEU A 96 -1.89 7.52 -7.17
CA LEU A 96 -1.92 6.16 -6.69
C LEU A 96 -3.29 5.80 -6.10
N ARG A 97 -3.92 6.70 -5.35
CA ARG A 97 -5.30 6.53 -4.87
C ARG A 97 -6.28 6.34 -6.01
N ASP A 98 -6.21 7.20 -7.03
CA ASP A 98 -7.15 7.19 -8.15
C ASP A 98 -6.94 5.98 -9.09
N GLN A 99 -5.71 5.43 -9.15
CA GLN A 99 -5.35 4.27 -9.99
C GLN A 99 -5.34 2.93 -9.24
N GLY A 100 -5.26 2.97 -7.92
CA GLY A 100 -4.94 1.84 -7.05
C GLY A 100 -5.94 1.61 -5.93
N GLY A 101 -7.10 2.27 -5.93
CA GLY A 101 -8.17 1.92 -5.00
C GLY A 101 -8.45 0.40 -5.04
N VAL A 102 -8.55 -0.24 -3.87
CA VAL A 102 -8.67 -1.71 -3.75
C VAL A 102 -9.85 -2.24 -4.59
N ASN A 103 -10.94 -1.48 -4.68
CA ASN A 103 -12.07 -1.76 -5.57
C ASN A 103 -11.66 -1.92 -7.04
N GLN A 104 -10.78 -1.06 -7.56
CA GLN A 104 -10.31 -1.14 -8.94
C GLN A 104 -9.48 -2.41 -9.18
N VAL A 105 -8.69 -2.84 -8.19
CA VAL A 105 -7.87 -4.06 -8.29
C VAL A 105 -8.70 -5.32 -8.10
N LEU A 106 -9.72 -5.29 -7.24
CA LEU A 106 -10.73 -6.35 -7.14
C LEU A 106 -11.49 -6.53 -8.45
N GLU A 107 -11.85 -5.45 -9.14
CA GLU A 107 -12.47 -5.53 -10.47
C GLU A 107 -11.55 -6.21 -11.49
N VAL A 108 -10.24 -5.99 -11.42
CA VAL A 108 -9.25 -6.68 -12.27
C VAL A 108 -9.14 -8.16 -11.91
N LEU A 109 -9.20 -8.51 -10.62
CA LEU A 109 -9.19 -9.90 -10.19
C LEU A 109 -10.48 -10.64 -10.59
N LYS A 110 -11.64 -10.00 -10.50
CA LYS A 110 -12.91 -10.54 -11.02
C LYS A 110 -12.82 -10.85 -12.51
N LYS A 111 -12.18 -9.99 -13.31
CA LYS A 111 -11.95 -10.24 -14.74
C LYS A 111 -11.05 -11.45 -15.01
N LYS A 112 -10.06 -11.72 -14.15
CA LYS A 112 -9.17 -12.90 -14.27
C LYS A 112 -9.84 -14.23 -13.88
N VAL A 113 -10.97 -14.21 -13.17
CA VAL A 113 -11.72 -15.42 -12.78
C VAL A 113 -12.80 -15.78 -13.80
N GLN A 114 -13.18 -14.83 -14.67
CA GLN A 114 -14.21 -15.02 -15.69
C GLN A 114 -13.66 -15.39 -17.08
N HIS A 115 -12.35 -15.57 -17.22
CA HIS A 115 -11.66 -16.06 -18.42
C HIS A 115 -10.67 -17.15 -17.99
#